data_AF-B4NYK2-F1
#
_entry.id   AF-B4NYK2-F1
#
_cell.length_a   1.000
_cell.length_b   1.000
_cell.length_c   1.000
_cell.angle_alpha   90.00
_cell.angle_beta   90.00
_cell.angle_gamma   90.00
#
_symmetry.space_group_name_H-M   'P 1'
#
loop_
_entity.id
_entity.type
_entity.pdbx_description
1 polymer ?
#
loop_
_entity_poly.entity_id
_entity_poly.type
_entity_poly.pdbx_seq_one_letter_code
_entity_poly.pdbx_strand_id
1 'polypeptide(L)' 'MAASTCVLLVMLIWILSDAVQSAEWEDIQYDPNHPGKCTINPGLVLNPGVSIKDPTHECRKIFCGLSGRVVYHSPLAAAE' A
#
# COMPACT_ATOMS: atom_id res chain seq x y z
N MET A 1 43.62 -0.18 2.78
CA MET A 1 42.77 -0.27 1.58
C MET A 1 41.39 -0.85 1.88
N ALA A 2 41.25 -1.94 2.66
CA ALA A 2 39.95 -2.52 3.01
C ALA A 2 39.01 -1.63 3.86
N ALA A 3 39.56 -0.88 4.84
CA ALA A 3 38.74 -0.04 5.72
C ALA A 3 38.00 1.09 4.99
N SER A 4 38.62 1.67 3.95
CA SER A 4 38.01 2.72 3.13
C SER A 4 36.87 2.18 2.26
N THR A 5 37.00 0.96 1.75
CA THR A 5 35.95 0.29 0.98
C THR A 5 34.75 -0.05 1.86
N CYS A 6 34.97 -0.48 3.11
CA CYS A 6 33.89 -0.74 4.07
C CYS A 6 33.08 0.51 4.38
N VAL A 7 33.73 1.67 4.59
CA VAL A 7 33.03 2.94 4.86
C VAL A 7 32.18 3.35 3.66
N LEU A 8 32.70 3.22 2.44
CA LEU A 8 31.94 3.53 1.22
C LEU A 8 30.72 2.63 1.04
N LEU A 9 30.84 1.32 1.33
CA LEU A 9 29.71 0.39 1.27
C LEU A 9 28.63 0.72 2.30
N VAL A 10 29.02 1.07 3.53
CA VAL A 10 28.06 1.50 4.56
C VAL A 10 27.32 2.75 4.11
N MET A 11 28.02 3.77 3.60
CA MET A 11 27.36 4.98 3.10
C MET A 11 26.41 4.68 1.92
N LEU A 12 26.78 3.76 1.02
CA LEU A 12 25.94 3.34 -0.09
C LEU A 12 24.64 2.66 0.38
N ILE A 13 24.73 1.79 1.38
CA ILE A 13 23.58 1.08 1.95
C ILE A 13 22.61 2.06 2.61
N TRP A 14 23.12 3.08 3.31
CA TRP A 14 22.27 4.08 3.95
C TRP A 14 21.47 4.87 2.91
N ILE A 15 22.10 5.31 1.82
CA ILE A 15 21.42 6.04 0.73
C ILE A 15 20.32 5.20 0.07
N LEU A 16 20.51 3.88 -0.02
CA LEU A 16 19.53 2.98 -0.61
C LEU A 16 18.36 2.62 0.35
N SER A 17 18.52 2.84 1.65
CA SER A 17 17.53 2.45 2.67
C SER A 17 16.31 3.39 2.69
N ASP A 18 16.49 4.65 2.31
CA ASP A 18 15.40 5.64 2.28
C ASP A 18 14.38 5.40 1.16
N ALA A 19 14.70 4.57 0.16
CA ALA A 19 13.86 4.32 -1.00
C ALA A 19 12.70 3.31 -0.77
N VAL A 20 12.64 2.64 0.39
CA VAL A 20 11.70 1.54 0.64
C VAL A 20 10.58 1.89 1.64
N GLN A 21 10.27 3.17 1.80
CA GLN A 21 9.13 3.52 2.64
C GLN A 21 7.82 3.24 1.87
N SER A 22 6.88 2.54 2.51
CA SER A 22 5.52 2.36 2.01
C SER A 22 4.55 3.06 2.94
N ALA A 23 3.68 3.88 2.38
CA ALA A 23 2.56 4.48 3.07
C ALA A 23 1.39 3.49 3.07
N GLU A 24 0.94 3.15 4.27
CA GLU A 24 -0.23 2.32 4.51
C GLU A 24 -1.31 3.19 5.13
N TRP A 25 -2.53 3.13 4.61
CA TRP A 25 -3.68 3.75 5.25
C TRP A 25 -4.88 2.81 5.22
N GLU A 26 -5.69 2.88 6.26
CA GLU A 26 -6.89 2.06 6.42
C GLU A 26 -8.14 2.93 6.42
N ASP A 27 -9.22 2.40 5.87
CA ASP A 27 -10.54 3.03 5.86
C ASP A 27 -11.65 1.99 6.01
N ILE A 28 -12.86 2.42 6.37
CA ILE A 28 -14.03 1.55 6.49
C ILE A 28 -15.02 1.94 5.40
N GLN A 29 -15.09 1.09 4.36
CA GLN A 29 -16.08 1.21 3.31
C GLN A 29 -17.22 0.21 3.46
N TYR A 30 -18.14 0.56 4.37
CA TYR A 30 -19.35 -0.19 4.63
C TYR A 30 -20.51 0.32 3.77
N ASP A 31 -21.15 -0.60 3.05
CA ASP A 31 -22.37 -0.35 2.28
C ASP A 31 -23.50 -1.30 2.72
N PRO A 32 -24.66 -0.79 3.18
CA PRO A 32 -25.78 -1.62 3.58
C PRO A 32 -26.36 -2.49 2.44
N ASN A 33 -26.15 -2.12 1.18
CA ASN A 33 -26.58 -2.92 0.02
C ASN A 33 -25.63 -4.11 -0.25
N HIS A 34 -24.40 -4.03 0.26
CA HIS A 34 -23.35 -5.03 0.05
C HIS A 34 -22.73 -5.44 1.41
N PRO A 35 -23.50 -6.07 2.30
CA PRO A 35 -23.06 -6.34 3.66
C PRO A 35 -21.82 -7.24 3.68
N GLY A 36 -20.83 -6.82 4.46
CA GLY A 36 -19.57 -7.54 4.64
C GLY A 36 -18.57 -7.39 3.49
N LYS A 37 -18.91 -6.66 2.42
CA LYS A 37 -18.00 -6.35 1.31
C LYS A 37 -17.40 -4.96 1.45
N CYS A 38 -16.38 -4.67 0.66
CA CYS A 38 -15.81 -3.33 0.58
C CYS A 38 -16.29 -2.63 -0.69
N THR A 39 -17.06 -1.56 -0.54
CA THR A 39 -17.53 -0.73 -1.65
C THR A 39 -16.68 0.53 -1.74
N ILE A 40 -15.60 0.49 -2.52
CA ILE A 40 -14.67 1.62 -2.63
C ILE A 40 -15.31 2.76 -3.42
N ASN A 41 -15.96 2.41 -4.54
CA ASN A 41 -16.73 3.27 -5.42
C ASN A 41 -18.01 2.51 -5.84
N PRO A 42 -19.08 3.18 -6.32
CA PRO A 42 -20.33 2.49 -6.72
C PRO A 42 -20.18 1.43 -7.82
N GLY A 43 -19.07 1.44 -8.57
CA GLY A 43 -18.73 0.41 -9.56
C GLY A 43 -17.70 -0.62 -9.10
N LEU A 44 -17.17 -0.52 -7.87
CA LEU A 44 -16.07 -1.35 -7.37
C LEU A 44 -16.39 -1.91 -5.99
N VAL A 45 -16.98 -3.11 -6.01
CA VAL A 45 -17.32 -3.89 -4.82
C VAL A 45 -16.39 -5.10 -4.74
N LEU A 46 -15.63 -5.20 -3.65
CA LEU A 46 -14.69 -6.28 -3.41
C LEU A 46 -15.20 -7.23 -2.35
N ASN A 47 -14.99 -8.53 -2.57
CA ASN A 47 -15.21 -9.53 -1.54
C ASN A 47 -14.07 -9.49 -0.51
N PRO A 48 -14.34 -9.84 0.76
CA PRO A 48 -13.31 -9.98 1.77
C PRO A 48 -12.20 -10.95 1.36
N GLY A 49 -10.96 -10.63 1.71
CA GLY A 49 -9.76 -11.40 1.39
C GLY A 49 -9.20 -11.13 -0.01
N VAL A 50 -9.87 -10.33 -0.84
CA VAL A 50 -9.38 -9.99 -2.18
C VAL A 50 -8.45 -8.78 -2.10
N SER A 51 -7.37 -8.84 -2.88
CA SER A 51 -6.49 -7.71 -3.14
C SER A 51 -6.42 -7.39 -4.62
N ILE A 52 -6.54 -6.11 -4.97
CA ILE A 52 -6.49 -5.62 -6.34
C ILE A 52 -5.49 -4.46 -6.47
N LYS A 53 -5.00 -4.22 -7.69
CA LYS A 53 -4.41 -2.93 -8.04
C LYS A 53 -5.54 -1.89 -8.08
N ASP A 54 -5.31 -0.73 -7.48
CA ASP A 54 -6.26 0.37 -7.54
C ASP A 54 -6.47 0.82 -8.99
N PRO A 55 -7.72 0.83 -9.51
CA PRO A 55 -7.99 1.30 -10.86
C PRO A 55 -7.90 2.83 -11.00
N THR A 56 -7.97 3.60 -9.92
CA THR A 56 -7.88 5.07 -9.96
C THR A 56 -6.48 5.62 -9.69
N HIS A 57 -5.55 4.81 -9.15
CA HIS A 57 -4.16 5.21 -8.90
C HIS A 57 -3.16 4.17 -9.42
N GLU A 58 -2.16 4.64 -10.18
CA GLU A 58 -1.15 3.80 -10.86
C GLU A 58 -0.31 2.93 -9.92
N CYS A 59 -0.05 3.38 -8.70
CA CYS A 59 0.90 2.74 -7.77
C CYS A 59 0.28 2.36 -6.42
N ARG A 60 -1.06 2.23 -6.34
CA ARG A 60 -1.74 1.83 -5.10
C ARG A 60 -2.33 0.44 -5.21
N LYS A 61 -2.22 -0.33 -4.13
CA LYS A 61 -2.86 -1.64 -3.98
C LYS A 61 -3.92 -1.55 -2.90
N ILE A 62 -5.06 -2.17 -3.14
CA ILE A 62 -6.20 -2.20 -2.22
C ILE A 62 -6.37 -3.63 -1.71
N PHE A 63 -6.59 -3.79 -0.42
CA PHE A 63 -6.98 -5.03 0.20
C PHE A 63 -8.32 -4.85 0.92
N CYS A 64 -9.29 -5.69 0.56
CA CYS A 64 -10.56 -5.76 1.27
C CYS A 64 -10.47 -6.77 2.41
N GLY A 65 -10.51 -6.28 3.64
CA GLY A 65 -10.61 -7.07 4.85
C GLY A 65 -12.06 -7.44 5.19
N LEU A 66 -12.26 -7.89 6.43
CA LEU A 66 -13.59 -8.22 6.94
C LEU A 66 -14.37 -6.96 7.29
N SER A 67 -15.70 -7.06 7.23
CA SER A 67 -16.63 -6.00 7.68
C SER A 67 -16.44 -4.65 6.99
N GLY A 68 -16.05 -4.65 5.71
CA GLY A 68 -15.85 -3.43 4.93
C GLY A 68 -14.54 -2.68 5.26
N ARG A 69 -13.63 -3.26 6.05
CA ARG A 69 -12.29 -2.70 6.26
C ARG A 69 -11.50 -2.75 4.96
N VAL A 70 -10.94 -1.63 4.54
CA VAL A 70 -10.08 -1.51 3.37
C VAL A 70 -8.71 -1.04 3.79
N VAL A 71 -7.67 -1.69 3.29
CA VAL A 71 -6.28 -1.29 3.50
C VAL A 71 -5.69 -0.90 2.15
N TYR A 72 -5.08 0.28 2.11
CA TYR A 72 -4.43 0.80 0.92
C TYR A 72 -2.92 0.83 1.18
N HIS A 73 -2.19 0.25 0.25
CA HIS A 73 -0.74 0.20 0.28
C HIS A 73 -0.21 0.94 -0.94
N SER A 74 0.54 2.01 -0.68
CA SER A 74 1.19 2.85 -1.70
C SER A 74 2.66 3.03 -1.33
N PRO A 75 3.60 2.95 -2.28
CA PRO A 75 4.97 3.37 -2.01
C PRO A 75 4.96 4.86 -1.65
N LEU A 76 5.86 5.30 -0.76
CA LEU A 76 5.92 6.70 -0.30
C LEU A 76 6.10 7.69 -1.47
N ALA A 77 6.76 7.26 -2.54
CA ALA A 77 6.92 8.03 -3.78
C ALA A 77 5.62 8.27 -4.57
N ALA A 78 4.51 7.63 -4.18
CA ALA A 78 3.19 7.76 -4.80
C ALA A 78 2.09 8.18 -3.80
N ALA A 79 2.48 8.61 -2.58
CA ALA A 79 1.57 9.22 -1.62
C ALA A 79 1.43 10.72 -1.97
N GLU A 80 0.58 10.99 -2.95
CA GLU A 80 0.24 12.33 -3.46
C GLU A 80 -1.21 12.70 -3.11
#